data_AF-A0ABD0R3S2-F1
#
_entry.id   AF-A0ABD0R3S2-F1
#
_cell.length_a   1.000
_cell.length_b   1.000
_cell.length_c   1.000
_cell.angle_alpha   90.00
_cell.angle_beta   90.00
_cell.angle_gamma   90.00
#
_symmetry.space_group_name_H-M   'P 1'
#
loop_
_entity.id
_entity.type
_entity.pdbx_description
1 polymer ?
#
loop_
_entity_poly.entity_id
_entity_poly.type
_entity_poly.pdbx_seq_one_letter_code
_entity_poly.pdbx_strand_id
1 'polypeptide(L)' 'IFLYHGRAYPPDKGTFKGHAVWSGDVMKGDASITLQNVQFFFNGTYSCQVRNPPDFQGFAGEISLKVVQK' A
#
# COMPACT_ATOMS: atom_id res chain seq x y z
N ILE A 1 4.54 -1.95 6.45
CA ILE A 1 4.12 -2.75 5.27
C ILE A 1 2.64 -3.04 5.46
N PHE A 2 1.83 -2.83 4.43
CA PHE A 2 0.44 -3.28 4.39
C PHE A 2 0.39 -4.60 3.64
N LEU A 3 -0.34 -5.59 4.16
CA LEU A 3 -0.47 -6.91 3.52
C LEU A 3 -1.94 -7.20 3.23
N TYR A 4 -2.21 -7.83 2.09
CA TYR A 4 -3.49 -8.44 1.79
C TYR A 4 -3.31 -9.93 1.53
N HIS A 5 -4.07 -10.78 2.23
CA HIS A 5 -4.11 -12.22 1.99
C HIS A 5 -5.46 -12.78 2.45
N GLY A 6 -6.43 -12.84 1.51
CA GLY A 6 -7.84 -13.14 1.80
C GLY A 6 -8.59 -12.06 2.59
N ARG A 7 -7.86 -11.27 3.38
CA ARG A 7 -8.31 -10.08 4.09
C ARG A 7 -7.17 -9.06 4.18
N ALA A 8 -7.52 -7.83 4.52
CA ALA A 8 -6.56 -6.75 4.76
C ALA A 8 -5.88 -6.88 6.13
N TYR A 9 -4.56 -6.68 6.16
CA TYR A 9 -3.72 -6.59 7.34
C TYR A 9 -3.01 -5.23 7.34
N PRO A 10 -3.61 -4.20 7.96
CA PRO A 10 -2.98 -2.90 8.07
C PRO A 10 -1.75 -2.95 8.99
N PRO A 11 -0.80 -2.01 8.83
CA PRO A 11 0.34 -1.88 9.72
C PRO A 11 -0.10 -1.68 11.18
N ASP A 12 0.40 -2.52 12.08
CA ASP A 12 0.15 -2.47 13.52
C ASP A 12 1.20 -1.64 14.29
N LYS A 13 2.31 -1.30 13.62
CA LYS A 13 3.44 -0.53 14.14
C LYS A 13 4.13 0.30 13.05
N GLY A 14 4.95 1.25 13.48
CA GLY A 14 5.77 2.10 12.61
C GLY A 14 4.99 3.22 11.92
N THR A 15 5.62 3.80 10.89
CA THR A 15 5.24 5.06 10.22
C THR A 15 3.78 5.13 9.78
N PHE A 16 3.22 4.03 9.29
CA PHE A 16 1.88 4.00 8.67
C PHE A 16 0.77 3.45 9.59
N LYS A 17 1.09 3.16 10.86
CA LYS A 17 0.11 2.63 11.82
C LYS A 17 -1.05 3.60 11.95
N GLY A 18 -2.27 3.11 11.73
CA GLY A 18 -3.49 3.94 11.83
C GLY A 18 -3.69 4.93 10.68
N HIS A 19 -2.82 4.92 9.66
CA HIS A 19 -2.88 5.82 8.51
C HIS A 19 -3.18 5.09 7.20
N ALA A 20 -2.82 3.81 7.07
CA ALA A 20 -3.08 3.03 5.86
C ALA A 20 -4.33 2.17 6.02
N VAL A 21 -5.27 2.31 5.08
CA VAL A 21 -6.52 1.53 5.05
C VAL A 21 -6.73 0.86 3.69
N TRP A 22 -7.39 -0.29 3.69
CA TRP A 22 -7.77 -0.97 2.45
C TRP A 22 -8.88 -0.19 1.73
N SER A 23 -8.73 0.00 0.42
CA SER A 23 -9.74 0.65 -0.42
C SER A 23 -10.00 -0.07 -1.75
N GLY A 24 -9.27 -1.14 -2.04
CA GLY A 24 -9.41 -1.90 -3.28
C GLY A 24 -10.52 -2.95 -3.27
N ASP A 25 -10.62 -3.65 -4.39
CA ASP A 25 -11.50 -4.78 -4.64
C ASP A 25 -10.73 -5.83 -5.46
N VAL A 26 -10.16 -6.83 -4.77
CA VAL A 26 -9.31 -7.85 -5.41
C VAL A 26 -10.09 -8.66 -6.45
N MET A 27 -11.40 -8.83 -6.27
CA MET A 27 -12.24 -9.56 -7.23
C MET A 27 -12.37 -8.80 -8.56
N LYS A 28 -12.04 -7.51 -8.57
CA LYS A 28 -11.97 -6.65 -9.77
C LYS A 28 -10.54 -6.30 -10.17
N GLY A 29 -9.54 -6.94 -9.57
CA GLY A 29 -8.12 -6.67 -9.85
C GLY A 29 -7.61 -5.36 -9.24
N ASP A 30 -8.30 -4.80 -8.24
CA ASP A 30 -7.91 -3.56 -7.57
C ASP A 30 -7.26 -3.84 -6.21
N ALA A 31 -5.96 -3.53 -6.09
CA ALA A 31 -5.16 -3.69 -4.88
C ALA A 31 -4.93 -2.37 -4.12
N SER A 32 -5.82 -1.38 -4.28
CA SER A 32 -5.65 -0.04 -3.73
C SER A 32 -5.64 0.02 -2.20
N ILE A 33 -4.76 0.90 -1.70
CA ILE A 33 -4.64 1.29 -0.30
C ILE A 33 -4.74 2.80 -0.24
N THR A 34 -5.47 3.32 0.72
CA THR A 34 -5.57 4.76 0.97
C THR A 34 -4.73 5.14 2.18
N LEU A 35 -3.88 6.16 2.02
CA LEU A 35 -3.19 6.82 3.12
C LEU A 35 -4.01 8.01 3.61
N GLN A 36 -4.41 7.98 4.88
CA GLN A 36 -5.18 9.02 5.56
C GLN A 36 -4.28 9.86 6.47
N ASN A 37 -4.69 11.11 6.71
CA ASN A 37 -3.95 12.06 7.55
C ASN A 37 -2.47 12.13 7.17
N VAL A 38 -2.20 12.31 5.87
CA VAL A 38 -0.87 12.28 5.27
C VAL A 38 0.06 13.29 5.96
N GLN A 39 1.24 12.83 6.36
CA GLN A 39 2.26 13.64 7.04
C GLN A 39 3.46 13.89 6.12
N PHE A 40 4.22 14.97 6.34
CA PHE A 40 5.43 15.27 5.55
C PHE A 40 6.46 14.13 5.56
N PHE A 41 6.59 13.40 6.66
CA PHE A 41 7.52 12.28 6.77
C PHE A 41 7.05 11.01 6.04
N PHE A 42 5.87 11.03 5.39
CA PHE A 42 5.44 9.98 4.46
C PHE A 42 6.05 10.15 3.06
N ASN A 43 6.84 11.20 2.81
CA ASN A 43 7.60 11.34 1.58
C ASN A 43 8.45 10.10 1.28
N GLY A 44 8.43 9.64 0.04
CA GLY A 44 9.27 8.52 -0.39
C GLY A 44 8.72 7.75 -1.59
N THR A 45 9.43 6.70 -1.95
CA THR A 45 9.01 5.74 -2.98
C THR A 45 8.26 4.59 -2.33
N TYR A 46 7.08 4.30 -2.85
CA TYR A 46 6.21 3.21 -2.42
C TYR A 46 6.24 2.13 -3.48
N SER A 47 6.42 0.89 -3.05
CA SER A 47 6.43 -0.27 -3.95
C SER A 47 5.29 -1.23 -3.58
N CYS A 48 4.59 -1.74 -4.59
CA CYS A 48 3.53 -2.73 -4.45
C CYS A 48 3.94 -4.03 -5.15
N GLN A 49 3.79 -5.16 -4.47
CA GLN A 49 4.03 -6.49 -5.03
C GLN A 49 2.77 -7.34 -4.90
N VAL A 50 2.30 -7.87 -6.02
CA VAL A 50 1.23 -8.87 -6.06
C VAL A 50 1.87 -10.21 -6.37
N ARG A 51 1.60 -11.22 -5.54
CA ARG A 51 2.07 -12.59 -5.74
C ARG A 51 0.87 -13.47 -5.97
N ASN A 52 0.86 -14.21 -7.07
CA ASN A 52 -0.21 -15.15 -7.41
C ASN A 52 0.38 -16.55 -7.61
N PRO A 53 0.72 -17.31 -6.55
CA PRO A 53 1.27 -18.66 -6.69
C PRO A 53 0.38 -19.53 -7.61
N PRO A 54 0.92 -20.30 -8.58
CA PRO A 54 2.35 -20.59 -8.83
C PRO A 54 3.12 -19.50 -9.59
N ASP A 55 2.46 -18.45 -10.07
CA ASP A 55 3.05 -17.32 -10.79
C ASP A 55 3.70 -16.32 -9.81
N PHE A 56 4.94 -16.62 -9.43
CA PHE A 56 5.73 -15.73 -8.56
C PHE A 56 6.42 -14.59 -9.30
N GLN A 57 6.42 -14.61 -10.64
CA GLN A 57 7.11 -13.62 -11.48
C GLN A 57 6.17 -12.44 -11.79
N GLY A 58 6.36 -11.35 -11.05
CA GLY A 58 5.76 -10.05 -11.32
C GLY A 58 6.72 -8.93 -10.93
N PHE A 59 6.66 -7.81 -11.64
CA PHE A 59 7.41 -6.61 -11.27
C PHE A 59 6.70 -5.88 -10.14
N ALA A 60 7.48 -5.28 -9.23
CA ALA A 60 6.90 -4.35 -8.27
C ALA A 60 6.45 -3.09 -9.01
N GLY A 61 5.23 -2.65 -8.77
CA GLY A 61 4.80 -1.31 -9.18
C GLY A 61 5.39 -0.29 -8.20
N GLU A 62 5.94 0.81 -8.70
CA GLU A 62 6.51 1.86 -7.85
C GLU A 62 5.88 3.23 -8.13
N ILE A 63 5.75 4.03 -7.07
CA ILE A 63 5.28 5.42 -7.15
C ILE A 63 6.07 6.29 -6.16
N SER A 64 6.39 7.52 -6.56
CA SER A 64 7.01 8.51 -5.68
C SER A 64 5.94 9.46 -5.12
N LEU A 65 5.85 9.55 -3.79
CA LEU A 65 4.98 10.47 -3.08
C LEU A 65 5.78 11.65 -2.54
N LYS A 66 5.35 12.86 -2.90
CA LYS A 66 5.84 14.11 -2.34
C LYS A 66 4.70 14.93 -1.75
N VAL A 67 4.74 15.10 -0.43
CA VAL A 67 3.86 15.92 0.40
C VAL A 67 4.48 17.31 0.49
N VAL A 68 3.72 18.31 0.05
CA VAL A 68 4.13 19.72 0.01
C VAL A 68 3.18 20.57 0.86
N GLN A 69 3.66 21.74 1.28
CA GLN A 69 2.77 22.74 1.89
C GLN A 69 1.81 23.27 0.81
N LYS A 70 0.60 23.61 1.24
CA LYS A 70 -0.43 24.21 0.39
C LYS A 70 -0.06 25.64 0.04
#